data_AF-A0A2S7WPG6-F1
#
_entry.id   AF-A0A2S7WPG6-F1
#
_cell.length_a   1.000
_cell.length_b   1.000
_cell.length_c   1.000
_cell.angle_alpha   90.00
_cell.angle_beta   90.00
_cell.angle_gamma   90.00
#
_symmetry.space_group_name_H-M   'P 1'
#
loop_
_entity.id
_entity.type
_entity.pdbx_description
1 polymer ?
#
loop_
_entity_poly.entity_id
_entity_poly.type
_entity_poly.pdbx_seq_one_letter_code
_entity_poly.pdbx_strand_id
1 'polypeptide(L)'
;MKIRKRYILLILLALLPLLKLIHPNDYCFGYEDLIIIGGFAILFFIPFLVIVFYNLYKISLKKELFNFRPIIIAVVYTVCLLFLLKNHDKNIFKEELYFFKVDGRSNPSYTIRLFNDKSFEFKISEFKKACYYKGEYYLKKDSLFLNKNGTINNINKLDTIYFFNKETLKLIPRTKNFLKFIKK
;
A
#
# COMPACT_ATOMS: atom_id res chain seq x y z
N MET A 1 27.34 -2.82 -16.90
CA MET A 1 26.71 -4.09 -17.34
C MET A 1 25.78 -3.82 -18.52
N LYS A 2 26.06 -4.31 -19.74
CA LYS A 2 25.12 -4.17 -20.88
C LYS A 2 23.92 -5.11 -20.66
N ILE A 3 22.76 -4.55 -20.29
CA ILE A 3 21.49 -5.28 -20.29
C ILE A 3 21.22 -5.66 -21.75
N ARG A 4 21.27 -6.96 -22.06
CA ARG A 4 20.88 -7.44 -23.40
C ARG A 4 19.40 -7.10 -23.58
N LYS A 5 19.04 -6.49 -24.72
CA LYS A 5 17.65 -6.09 -25.06
C LYS A 5 16.61 -7.18 -24.76
N ARG A 6 17.01 -8.46 -24.82
CA ARG A 6 16.19 -9.64 -24.48
C ARG A 6 15.57 -9.65 -23.07
N TYR A 7 16.06 -8.87 -22.11
CA TYR A 7 15.52 -8.84 -20.74
C TYR A 7 14.70 -7.60 -20.41
N ILE A 8 14.63 -6.62 -21.32
CA ILE A 8 13.89 -5.38 -21.09
C ILE A 8 12.41 -5.68 -20.88
N LEU A 9 11.83 -6.55 -21.71
CA LEU A 9 10.43 -6.97 -21.58
C LEU A 9 10.17 -7.63 -20.22
N LEU A 10 11.05 -8.53 -19.78
CA LEU A 10 10.90 -9.24 -18.51
C LEU A 10 10.94 -8.28 -17.32
N ILE A 11 11.85 -7.29 -17.37
CA ILE A 11 11.95 -6.25 -16.34
C ILE A 11 10.70 -5.36 -16.33
N LEU A 12 10.21 -4.96 -17.52
CA LEU A 12 9.02 -4.13 -17.63
C LEU A 12 7.78 -4.85 -17.06
N LEU A 13 7.60 -6.12 -17.40
CA LEU A 13 6.53 -6.95 -16.85
C LEU A 13 6.66 -7.14 -15.34
N ALA A 14 7.88 -7.28 -14.81
CA ALA A 14 8.12 -7.36 -13.37
C ALA A 14 7.72 -6.07 -12.62
N LEU A 15 7.84 -4.90 -13.25
CA LEU A 15 7.52 -3.62 -12.62
C LEU A 15 6.02 -3.34 -12.54
N LEU A 16 5.22 -3.82 -13.50
CA LEU A 16 3.78 -3.57 -13.56
C LEU A 16 3.01 -3.85 -12.25
N PRO A 17 3.10 -5.06 -11.64
CA PRO A 17 2.39 -5.35 -10.40
C PRO A 17 2.94 -4.55 -9.21
N LEU A 18 4.24 -4.21 -9.22
CA LEU A 18 4.86 -3.41 -8.17
C LEU A 18 4.35 -1.96 -8.18
N LEU A 19 4.19 -1.37 -9.38
CA LEU A 19 3.63 -0.02 -9.53
C LEU A 19 2.19 0.06 -9.00
N LYS A 20 1.41 -1.01 -9.15
CA LYS A 20 0.04 -1.09 -8.65
C LYS A 20 -0.04 -1.12 -7.11
N LEU A 21 1.04 -1.51 -6.42
CA LEU A 21 1.10 -1.59 -4.95
C LEU A 21 1.65 -0.31 -4.30
N ILE A 22 2.22 0.61 -5.08
CA ILE A 22 2.79 1.86 -4.58
C ILE A 22 1.74 2.96 -4.72
N HIS A 23 1.21 3.41 -3.57
CA HIS A 23 0.14 4.41 -3.53
C HIS A 23 0.64 5.69 -2.84
N PRO A 24 1.09 6.71 -3.58
CA PRO A 24 1.50 7.98 -2.98
C PRO A 24 0.28 8.76 -2.42
N ASN A 25 -0.83 8.76 -3.15
CA ASN A 25 -2.05 9.51 -2.85
C ASN A 25 -3.15 8.64 -2.22
N ASP A 26 -4.36 9.20 -2.11
CA ASP A 26 -5.58 8.47 -1.77
C ASP A 26 -5.73 7.25 -2.69
N TYR A 27 -6.06 6.10 -2.10
CA TYR A 27 -6.25 4.86 -2.84
C TYR A 27 -7.26 3.96 -2.16
N CYS A 28 -7.89 3.10 -2.95
CA CYS A 28 -8.61 1.97 -2.41
C CYS A 28 -7.94 0.70 -2.90
N PHE A 29 -7.87 -0.28 -2.01
CA PHE A 29 -7.30 -1.58 -2.27
C PHE A 29 -8.32 -2.65 -1.87
N GLY A 30 -8.64 -3.52 -2.80
CA GLY A 30 -9.58 -4.62 -2.58
C GLY A 30 -9.25 -5.87 -3.36
N TYR A 31 -10.21 -6.78 -3.41
CA TYR A 31 -10.06 -8.05 -4.12
C TYR A 31 -9.80 -7.88 -5.63
N GLU A 32 -10.41 -6.86 -6.25
CA GLU A 32 -10.18 -6.53 -7.67
C GLU A 32 -8.71 -6.20 -7.94
N ASP A 33 -8.07 -5.43 -7.07
CA ASP A 33 -6.65 -5.09 -7.19
C ASP A 33 -5.76 -6.33 -7.06
N LEU A 34 -6.11 -7.26 -6.16
CA LEU A 34 -5.39 -8.54 -6.01
C LEU A 34 -5.50 -9.41 -7.27
N ILE A 35 -6.67 -9.45 -7.91
CA ILE A 35 -6.85 -10.17 -9.19
C ILE A 35 -5.95 -9.55 -10.26
N ILE A 36 -5.94 -8.21 -10.37
CA ILE A 36 -5.12 -7.49 -11.36
C ILE A 36 -3.63 -7.78 -11.13
N ILE A 37 -3.16 -7.70 -9.87
CA ILE A 37 -1.77 -8.01 -9.51
C ILE A 37 -1.43 -9.47 -9.83
N GLY A 38 -2.34 -10.41 -9.51
CA GLY A 38 -2.19 -11.82 -9.85
C GLY A 38 -2.09 -12.07 -11.36
N GLY A 39 -2.93 -11.39 -12.15
CA GLY A 39 -2.87 -11.43 -13.61
C GLY A 39 -1.53 -10.94 -14.17
N PHE A 40 -1.02 -9.82 -13.67
CA PHE A 40 0.30 -9.34 -14.04
C PHE A 40 1.43 -10.28 -13.61
N ALA A 41 1.33 -10.92 -12.46
CA ALA A 41 2.29 -11.91 -12.02
C ALA A 41 2.33 -13.12 -12.96
N ILE A 42 1.17 -13.63 -13.39
CA ILE A 42 1.09 -14.71 -14.39
C ILE A 42 1.73 -14.27 -15.72
N LEU A 43 1.41 -13.06 -16.20
CA LEU A 43 2.00 -12.48 -17.41
C LEU A 43 3.53 -12.33 -17.33
N PHE A 44 4.10 -12.16 -16.14
CA PHE A 44 5.54 -12.19 -15.93
C PHE A 44 6.11 -13.62 -15.97
N PHE A 45 5.43 -14.60 -15.35
CA PHE A 45 5.92 -15.97 -15.25
C PHE A 45 5.94 -16.72 -16.59
N ILE A 46 5.01 -16.45 -17.50
CA ILE A 46 4.98 -17.07 -18.84
C ILE A 46 6.30 -16.84 -19.61
N PRO A 47 6.72 -15.59 -19.90
CA PRO A 47 7.96 -15.33 -20.63
C PRO A 47 9.20 -15.73 -19.81
N PHE A 48 9.16 -15.64 -18.47
CA PHE A 48 10.23 -16.17 -17.62
C PHE A 48 10.46 -17.66 -17.87
N LEU A 49 9.40 -18.48 -17.84
CA LEU A 49 9.49 -19.91 -18.07
C LEU A 49 10.02 -20.21 -19.47
N VAL A 50 9.50 -19.54 -20.51
CA VAL A 50 9.99 -19.70 -21.90
C VAL A 50 11.49 -19.43 -21.99
N ILE A 51 11.98 -18.36 -21.36
CA ILE A 51 13.41 -18.01 -21.35
C ILE A 51 14.23 -19.08 -20.61
N VAL A 52 13.76 -19.57 -19.47
CA VAL A 52 14.45 -20.60 -18.68
C VAL A 52 14.54 -21.91 -19.46
N PHE A 53 13.42 -22.39 -20.01
CA PHE A 53 13.41 -23.61 -20.82
C PHE A 53 14.30 -23.49 -22.06
N TYR A 54 14.27 -22.34 -22.74
CA TYR A 54 15.16 -22.10 -23.89
C TYR A 54 16.64 -22.16 -23.50
N ASN A 55 17.02 -21.57 -22.36
CA ASN A 55 18.40 -21.65 -21.87
C ASN A 55 18.78 -23.08 -21.49
N LEU A 56 17.89 -23.82 -20.81
CA LEU A 56 18.10 -25.24 -20.47
C LEU A 56 18.27 -26.10 -21.72
N TYR A 57 17.44 -25.88 -22.75
CA TYR A 57 17.54 -26.58 -24.02
C TYR A 57 18.88 -26.33 -24.71
N LYS A 58 19.37 -25.08 -24.75
CA LYS A 58 20.69 -24.75 -25.31
C LYS A 58 21.85 -25.43 -24.58
N ILE A 59 21.75 -25.60 -23.27
CA ILE A 59 22.75 -26.30 -22.47
C ILE A 59 22.73 -27.80 -22.76
N SER A 60 21.53 -28.38 -22.90
CA SER A 60 21.38 -29.79 -23.32
C SER A 60 22.11 -30.06 -24.64
N LEU A 61 22.05 -29.10 -25.58
CA LEU A 61 22.80 -29.14 -26.83
C LEU A 61 24.30 -28.77 -26.71
N LYS A 62 24.82 -28.55 -25.50
CA LYS A 62 26.19 -28.08 -25.19
C LYS A 62 26.62 -26.81 -25.94
N LYS A 63 25.67 -25.96 -26.34
CA LYS A 63 25.96 -24.76 -27.15
C LYS A 63 26.38 -23.56 -26.30
N GLU A 64 25.87 -23.44 -25.07
CA GLU A 64 26.10 -22.28 -24.19
C GLU A 64 26.10 -22.71 -22.70
N LEU A 65 26.75 -21.93 -21.83
CA LEU A 65 26.68 -22.06 -20.37
C LEU A 65 25.38 -21.46 -19.81
N PHE A 66 24.94 -21.93 -18.63
CA PHE A 66 23.73 -21.43 -18.00
C PHE A 66 23.81 -19.93 -17.68
N ASN A 67 22.79 -19.19 -18.10
CA ASN A 67 22.68 -17.77 -17.78
C ASN A 67 21.69 -17.55 -16.64
N PHE A 68 22.23 -17.24 -15.46
CA PHE A 68 21.46 -17.00 -14.23
C PHE A 68 20.67 -15.69 -14.19
N ARG A 69 20.90 -14.75 -15.11
CA ARG A 69 20.23 -13.43 -15.08
C ARG A 69 18.69 -13.49 -14.97
N PRO A 70 17.95 -14.32 -15.73
CA PRO A 70 16.50 -14.42 -15.61
C PRO A 70 16.07 -14.94 -14.23
N ILE A 71 16.83 -15.88 -13.64
CA ILE A 71 16.57 -16.39 -12.29
C ILE A 71 16.74 -15.27 -11.27
N ILE A 72 17.84 -14.51 -11.35
CA ILE A 72 18.09 -13.39 -10.44
C ILE A 72 16.94 -12.36 -10.52
N ILE A 73 16.48 -12.03 -11.74
CA ILE A 73 15.33 -11.13 -11.94
C ILE A 73 14.07 -11.69 -11.27
N ALA A 74 13.77 -12.97 -11.45
CA ALA A 74 12.60 -13.60 -10.85
C ALA A 74 12.68 -13.63 -9.31
N VAL A 75 13.83 -13.96 -8.73
CA VAL A 75 14.03 -13.97 -7.28
C VAL A 75 13.81 -12.57 -6.70
N VAL A 76 14.45 -11.55 -7.28
CA VAL A 76 14.29 -10.16 -6.83
C VAL A 76 12.82 -9.72 -6.96
N TYR A 77 12.19 -10.01 -8.10
CA TYR A 77 10.78 -9.71 -8.33
C TYR A 77 9.87 -10.36 -7.28
N THR A 78 10.02 -11.66 -7.01
CA THR A 78 9.19 -12.39 -6.05
C THR A 78 9.38 -11.86 -4.64
N VAL A 79 10.61 -11.58 -4.21
CA VAL A 79 10.89 -11.01 -2.88
C VAL A 79 10.25 -9.63 -2.75
N CYS A 80 10.42 -8.75 -3.75
CA CYS A 80 9.80 -7.42 -3.76
C CYS A 80 8.27 -7.49 -3.75
N LEU A 81 7.68 -8.36 -4.57
CA LEU A 81 6.22 -8.52 -4.66
C LEU A 81 5.63 -8.99 -3.32
N LEU A 82 6.23 -10.02 -2.71
CA LEU A 82 5.77 -10.54 -1.42
C LEU A 82 5.93 -9.50 -0.31
N PHE A 83 7.04 -8.77 -0.31
CA PHE A 83 7.28 -7.70 0.66
C PHE A 83 6.25 -6.57 0.54
N LEU A 84 5.96 -6.11 -0.69
CA LEU A 84 4.95 -5.07 -0.93
C LEU A 84 3.53 -5.57 -0.62
N LEU A 85 3.17 -6.79 -1.00
CA LEU A 85 1.85 -7.36 -0.67
C LEU A 85 1.64 -7.50 0.83
N LYS A 86 2.66 -7.95 1.57
CA LYS A 86 2.57 -8.09 3.03
C LYS A 86 2.40 -6.75 3.75
N ASN A 87 2.93 -5.68 3.18
CA ASN A 87 2.94 -4.35 3.79
C ASN A 87 2.09 -3.32 3.03
N HIS A 88 1.20 -3.75 2.13
CA HIS A 88 0.39 -2.84 1.32
C HIS A 88 -0.56 -1.93 2.14
N ASP A 89 -0.82 -2.31 3.39
CA ASP A 89 -1.66 -1.60 4.35
C ASP A 89 -0.87 -0.78 5.38
N LYS A 90 0.47 -0.76 5.28
CA LYS A 90 1.37 -0.06 6.19
C LYS A 90 2.23 0.93 5.42
N ASN A 91 2.36 2.15 5.96
CA ASN A 91 3.39 3.07 5.49
C ASN A 91 4.75 2.64 6.06
N ILE A 92 5.54 1.92 5.26
CA ILE A 92 6.89 1.44 5.65
C ILE A 92 7.86 2.61 5.84
N PHE A 93 7.60 3.75 5.20
CA PHE A 93 8.48 4.91 5.20
C PHE A 93 8.16 5.94 6.29
N LYS A 94 7.08 5.76 7.06
CA LYS A 94 6.63 6.74 8.05
C LYS A 94 6.49 6.10 9.43
N GLU A 95 6.96 6.80 10.45
CA GLU A 95 6.80 6.37 11.83
C GLU A 95 5.42 6.77 12.36
N GLU A 96 4.66 5.79 12.85
CA GLU A 96 3.34 5.99 13.42
C GLU A 96 3.46 6.52 14.87
N LEU A 97 2.94 7.73 15.13
CA LEU A 97 2.89 8.31 16.48
C LEU A 97 1.66 7.84 17.25
N TYR A 98 0.50 7.89 16.61
CA TYR A 98 -0.78 7.55 17.22
C TYR A 98 -1.66 6.78 16.25
N PHE A 99 -2.30 5.73 16.78
CA PHE A 99 -3.30 4.92 16.07
C PHE A 99 -4.62 4.97 16.82
N PHE A 100 -5.66 5.45 16.15
CA PHE A 100 -7.00 5.52 16.71
C PHE A 100 -7.98 4.69 15.90
N LYS A 101 -8.91 4.04 16.60
CA LYS A 101 -10.04 3.31 16.00
C LYS A 101 -11.34 3.86 16.57
N VAL A 102 -12.41 3.81 15.79
CA VAL A 102 -13.73 4.17 16.31
C VAL A 102 -14.13 3.28 17.48
N ASP A 103 -14.72 3.90 18.50
CA ASP A 103 -15.22 3.22 19.68
C ASP A 103 -16.35 2.23 19.31
N GLY A 104 -16.17 0.95 19.67
CA GLY A 104 -17.11 -0.13 19.35
C GLY A 104 -16.80 -0.95 18.07
N ARG A 105 -17.69 -1.90 17.75
CA ARG A 105 -17.64 -2.69 16.51
C ARG A 105 -18.48 -2.01 15.44
N SER A 106 -17.85 -1.25 14.56
CA SER A 106 -18.50 -0.71 13.35
C SER A 106 -18.06 -1.50 12.11
N ASN A 107 -19.03 -1.81 11.23
CA ASN A 107 -18.76 -2.24 9.86
C ASN A 107 -19.47 -1.25 8.92
N PRO A 108 -18.76 -0.43 8.14
CA PRO A 108 -17.31 -0.38 8.00
C PRO A 108 -16.56 0.03 9.26
N SER A 109 -15.31 -0.41 9.38
CA SER A 109 -14.39 0.01 10.43
C SER A 109 -13.59 1.24 10.01
N TYR A 110 -13.44 2.19 10.93
CA TYR A 110 -12.77 3.45 10.67
C TYR A 110 -11.55 3.61 11.59
N THR A 111 -10.42 3.98 11.03
CA THR A 111 -9.17 4.21 11.78
C THR A 111 -8.47 5.47 11.31
N ILE A 112 -7.81 6.17 12.23
CA ILE A 112 -6.93 7.32 11.95
C ILE A 112 -5.53 6.98 12.45
N ARG A 113 -4.54 7.18 11.59
CA ARG A 113 -3.11 7.12 11.93
C ARG A 113 -2.52 8.51 11.82
N LEU A 114 -1.75 8.91 12.82
CA LEU A 114 -0.95 10.14 12.81
C LEU A 114 0.53 9.76 12.73
N PHE A 115 1.26 10.39 11.81
CA PHE A 115 2.69 10.15 11.61
C PHE A 115 3.54 11.30 12.17
N ASN A 116 4.83 11.04 12.35
CA ASN A 116 5.81 12.00 12.88
C ASN A 116 6.07 13.20 11.95
N ASP A 117 5.85 13.02 10.64
CA ASP A 117 6.01 14.04 9.60
C ASP A 117 4.82 15.00 9.46
N LYS A 118 3.91 15.03 10.45
CA LYS A 118 2.66 15.81 10.44
C LYS A 118 1.65 15.39 9.35
N SER A 119 1.81 14.20 8.76
CA SER A 119 0.78 13.61 7.89
C SER A 119 -0.15 12.67 8.66
N PHE A 120 -1.37 12.48 8.16
CA PHE A 120 -2.31 11.49 8.68
C PHE A 120 -2.83 10.58 7.57
N GLU A 121 -3.27 9.39 7.99
CA GLU A 121 -3.98 8.45 7.13
C GLU A 121 -5.29 8.06 7.80
N PHE A 122 -6.40 8.33 7.11
CA PHE A 122 -7.72 7.86 7.47
C PHE A 122 -8.08 6.65 6.64
N LYS A 123 -8.42 5.54 7.29
CA LYS A 123 -8.77 4.29 6.63
C LYS A 123 -10.21 3.92 6.93
N ILE A 124 -10.95 3.58 5.86
CA ILE A 124 -12.28 2.97 5.90
C ILE A 124 -12.10 1.52 5.44
N SER A 125 -12.46 0.54 6.25
CA SER A 125 -12.38 -0.88 5.89
C SER A 125 -13.78 -1.50 5.85
N GLU A 126 -14.15 -1.98 4.67
CA GLU A 126 -15.33 -2.78 4.38
C GLU A 126 -14.92 -4.23 4.09
N PHE A 127 -15.89 -5.15 4.00
CA PHE A 127 -15.63 -6.59 3.88
C PHE A 127 -14.66 -6.98 2.75
N LYS A 128 -14.64 -6.26 1.63
CA LYS A 128 -13.81 -6.59 0.45
C LYS A 128 -12.86 -5.48 0.00
N LYS A 129 -12.86 -4.34 0.67
CA LYS A 129 -12.19 -3.12 0.21
C LYS A 129 -11.78 -2.26 1.39
N ALA A 130 -10.56 -1.76 1.35
CA ALA A 130 -10.11 -0.72 2.25
C ALA A 130 -9.75 0.52 1.44
N CYS A 131 -10.26 1.68 1.83
CA CYS A 131 -9.90 2.96 1.27
C CYS A 131 -9.06 3.75 2.28
N TYR A 132 -7.95 4.29 1.79
CA TYR A 132 -6.98 5.06 2.54
C TYR A 132 -6.95 6.47 1.98
N TYR A 133 -7.07 7.41 2.89
CA TYR A 133 -7.15 8.83 2.61
C TYR A 133 -6.04 9.56 3.34
N LYS A 134 -5.27 10.37 2.64
CA LYS A 134 -4.06 11.00 3.18
C LYS A 134 -4.23 12.51 3.22
N GLY A 135 -3.68 13.11 4.27
CA GLY A 135 -3.66 14.55 4.44
C GLY A 135 -2.63 14.99 5.47
N GLU A 136 -2.68 16.26 5.82
CA GLU A 136 -1.80 16.85 6.83
C GLU A 136 -2.58 17.19 8.09
N TYR A 137 -1.90 17.21 9.23
CA TYR A 137 -2.50 17.63 10.48
C TYR A 137 -1.61 18.60 11.23
N TYR A 138 -2.23 19.38 12.11
CA TYR A 138 -1.51 20.17 13.09
C TYR A 138 -2.22 20.13 14.44
N LEU A 139 -1.42 20.24 15.49
CA LEU A 139 -1.89 20.30 16.87
C LEU A 139 -1.79 21.75 17.36
N LYS A 140 -2.89 22.28 17.89
CA LYS A 140 -2.91 23.60 18.54
C LYS A 140 -3.64 23.46 19.88
N LYS A 141 -2.90 23.62 20.99
CA LYS A 141 -3.38 23.33 22.35
C LYS A 141 -3.94 21.89 22.40
N ASP A 142 -5.18 21.72 22.84
CA ASP A 142 -5.86 20.42 23.00
C ASP A 142 -6.71 20.07 21.78
N SER A 143 -6.34 20.57 20.60
CA SER A 143 -7.10 20.37 19.37
C SER A 143 -6.22 19.89 18.22
N LEU A 144 -6.66 18.81 17.58
CA LEU A 144 -6.14 18.25 16.36
C LEU A 144 -6.95 18.76 15.18
N PHE A 145 -6.26 19.41 14.24
CA PHE A 145 -6.84 19.91 13.00
C PHE A 145 -6.38 19.02 11.86
N LEU A 146 -7.33 18.47 11.12
CA LEU A 146 -7.09 17.67 9.93
C LEU A 146 -7.28 18.54 8.70
N ASN A 147 -6.20 18.80 7.98
CA ASN A 147 -6.25 19.41 6.67
C ASN A 147 -6.59 18.33 5.64
N LYS A 148 -7.86 18.28 5.27
CA LYS A 148 -8.42 17.33 4.33
C LYS A 148 -8.12 17.77 2.91
N ASN A 149 -7.38 16.96 2.16
CA ASN A 149 -7.16 17.19 0.73
C ASN A 149 -8.30 16.55 -0.09
N GLY A 150 -8.71 17.22 -1.18
CA GLY A 150 -9.55 16.67 -2.24
C GLY A 150 -10.76 15.83 -1.79
N THR A 151 -10.71 14.53 -2.13
CA THR A 151 -11.74 13.49 -1.95
C THR A 151 -12.21 13.27 -0.51
N ILE A 152 -11.42 13.66 0.48
CA ILE A 152 -11.74 13.52 1.92
C ILE A 152 -12.86 14.47 2.34
N ASN A 153 -13.01 15.60 1.66
CA ASN A 153 -14.02 16.60 1.99
C ASN A 153 -15.46 16.08 1.84
N ASN A 154 -15.65 15.07 0.98
CA ASN A 154 -16.97 14.45 0.76
C ASN A 154 -17.30 13.36 1.80
N ILE A 155 -16.37 13.04 2.71
CA ILE A 155 -16.58 12.00 3.72
C ILE A 155 -17.26 12.62 4.94
N ASN A 156 -18.59 12.49 4.99
CA ASN A 156 -19.45 13.02 6.07
C ASN A 156 -19.29 12.33 7.45
N LYS A 157 -18.19 11.59 7.66
CA LYS A 157 -17.92 10.82 8.90
C LYS A 157 -16.67 11.25 9.64
N LEU A 158 -15.80 12.05 9.00
CA LEU A 158 -14.59 12.59 9.59
C LEU A 158 -14.78 14.09 9.86
N ASP A 159 -14.60 14.58 11.09
CA ASP A 159 -14.54 16.02 11.38
C ASP A 159 -13.23 16.64 10.88
N THR A 160 -13.17 17.96 10.70
CA THR A 160 -11.90 18.69 10.46
C THR A 160 -11.19 19.01 11.77
N ILE A 161 -11.92 19.07 12.89
CA ILE A 161 -11.39 19.44 14.20
C ILE A 161 -11.79 18.40 15.24
N TYR A 162 -10.80 17.87 15.95
CA TYR A 162 -10.98 16.99 17.09
C TYR A 162 -10.36 17.61 18.33
N PHE A 163 -11.03 17.52 19.46
CA PHE A 163 -10.38 17.67 20.76
C PHE A 163 -9.48 16.45 20.98
N PHE A 164 -8.19 16.70 21.17
CA PHE A 164 -7.17 15.70 21.42
C PHE A 164 -6.64 15.87 22.82
N ASN A 165 -6.96 14.92 23.69
CA ASN A 165 -6.41 14.86 25.03
C ASN A 165 -5.25 13.85 25.03
N LYS A 166 -4.04 14.32 25.34
CA LYS A 166 -2.81 13.51 25.35
C LYS A 166 -2.78 12.44 26.45
N GLU A 167 -3.49 12.65 27.55
CA GLU A 167 -3.55 11.72 28.68
C GLU A 167 -4.54 10.58 28.41
N THR A 168 -5.73 10.93 27.90
CA THR A 168 -6.78 9.93 27.61
C THR A 168 -6.64 9.29 26.24
N LEU A 169 -5.86 9.89 25.34
CA LEU A 169 -5.59 9.43 23.97
C LEU A 169 -6.89 9.14 23.20
N LYS A 170 -7.83 10.08 23.30
CA LYS A 170 -9.12 10.07 22.59
C LYS A 170 -9.21 11.25 21.64
N LEU A 171 -9.87 11.02 20.51
CA LEU A 171 -10.27 12.06 19.57
C LEU A 171 -11.78 12.23 19.67
N ILE A 172 -12.20 13.38 20.20
CA ILE A 172 -13.61 13.76 20.33
C ILE A 172 -13.90 14.80 19.25
N PRO A 173 -14.83 14.55 18.31
CA PRO A 173 -15.12 15.51 17.26
C PRO A 173 -15.73 16.78 17.85
N ARG A 174 -15.42 17.92 17.25
CA ARG A 174 -16.01 19.20 17.66
C ARG A 174 -17.50 19.25 17.36
N THR A 175 -17.91 18.64 16.24
CA THR A 175 -19.32 18.54 15.84
C THR A 175 -19.88 17.16 16.20
N LYS A 176 -21.05 17.12 16.86
CA LYS A 176 -21.64 15.88 17.43
C LYS A 176 -21.96 14.79 16.39
N ASN A 177 -22.04 15.12 15.10
CA ASN A 177 -22.44 14.19 14.04
C ASN A 177 -21.29 13.31 13.50
N PHE A 178 -20.05 13.55 13.93
CA PHE A 178 -18.88 12.79 13.48
C PHE A 178 -18.47 11.69 14.45
N LEU A 179 -17.59 10.80 13.98
CA LEU A 179 -17.14 9.63 14.73
C LEU A 179 -16.19 10.01 15.87
N LYS A 180 -16.29 9.30 17.00
CA LYS A 180 -15.33 9.39 18.11
C LYS A 180 -14.28 8.29 17.94
N PHE A 181 -13.02 8.60 18.20
CA PHE A 181 -11.93 7.62 18.10
C PHE A 181 -11.20 7.45 19.44
N ILE A 182 -10.78 6.23 19.73
CA ILE A 182 -10.02 5.83 20.91
C ILE A 182 -8.73 5.17 20.45
N LYS A 183 -7.64 5.42 21.16
CA LYS A 183 -6.35 4.78 20.87
C LYS A 183 -6.45 3.26 21.03
N LYS A 184 -5.84 2.52 20.09
CA LYS A 184 -5.66 1.06 20.19
C LYS A 184 -4.35 0.72 20.89
#